data_AF-A0A7C3YMV2-F1
#
_entry.id   AF-A0A7C3YMV2-F1
#
_cell.length_a   1.000
_cell.length_b   1.000
_cell.length_c   1.000
_cell.angle_alpha   90.00
_cell.angle_beta   90.00
_cell.angle_gamma   90.00
#
_symmetry.space_group_name_H-M   'P 1'
#
loop_
_entity.id
_entity.type
_entity.pdbx_description
1 polymer ?
#
loop_
_entity_poly.entity_id
_entity_poly.type
_entity_poly.pdbx_seq_one_letter_code
_entity_poly.pdbx_strand_id
1 'polypeptide(L)'
;MKKDQINKDTPIYTISIVSDLLNVSVHTLRMYEREGLIITYKKTSGHRLYSQNDVEKISCIRNAIKEKKVSISAIRMMYSLLPCWKILGCSEEERKQCKAYNNYDNPCWTVIHYNNICANKDCRECPVYAKQASCNSIKDVIKDLTK
;
A
#
# COMPACT_ATOMS: atom_id res chain seq x y z
N MET A 1 -27.82 -12.07 18.33
CA MET A 1 -26.34 -12.12 18.29
C MET A 1 -25.88 -11.09 17.27
N LYS A 2 -25.41 -9.92 17.69
CA LYS A 2 -24.79 -8.97 16.76
C LYS A 2 -23.46 -9.60 16.33
N LYS A 3 -23.28 -9.89 15.04
CA LYS A 3 -21.95 -10.21 14.50
C LYS A 3 -21.15 -8.94 14.67
N ASP A 4 -20.24 -8.90 15.65
CA ASP A 4 -19.25 -7.84 15.72
C ASP A 4 -18.47 -7.87 14.39
N GLN A 5 -18.71 -6.87 13.54
CA GLN A 5 -17.97 -6.74 12.29
C GLN A 5 -16.53 -6.41 12.66
N ILE A 6 -15.65 -7.41 12.48
CA ILE A 6 -14.20 -7.22 12.61
C ILE A 6 -13.78 -6.09 11.68
N ASN A 7 -13.08 -5.09 12.21
CA ASN A 7 -12.53 -4.00 11.42
C ASN A 7 -11.63 -4.58 10.30
N LYS A 8 -11.89 -4.20 9.04
CA LYS A 8 -11.19 -4.71 7.85
C LYS A 8 -9.68 -4.44 7.85
N ASP A 9 -9.20 -3.49 8.65
CA ASP A 9 -7.77 -3.19 8.80
C ASP A 9 -7.06 -4.07 9.81
N THR A 10 -7.80 -4.84 10.62
CA THR A 10 -7.24 -5.73 11.64
C THR A 10 -6.47 -6.88 10.97
N PRO A 11 -5.15 -7.00 11.19
CA PRO A 11 -4.35 -8.04 10.55
C PRO A 11 -4.53 -9.38 11.30
N ILE A 12 -5.30 -10.30 10.73
CA ILE A 12 -5.63 -11.60 11.37
C ILE A 12 -5.32 -12.81 10.47
N TYR A 13 -5.13 -12.60 9.17
CA TYR A 13 -4.86 -13.68 8.22
C TYR A 13 -3.37 -13.96 8.12
N THR A 14 -2.97 -15.23 8.20
CA THR A 14 -1.59 -15.64 7.96
C THR A 14 -1.28 -15.65 6.47
N ILE A 15 0.01 -15.61 6.11
CA ILE A 15 0.43 -15.67 4.69
C ILE A 15 -0.09 -16.93 3.96
N SER A 16 -0.19 -18.07 4.64
CA SER A 16 -0.73 -19.31 4.06
C SER A 16 -2.22 -19.16 3.77
N ILE A 17 -3.00 -18.61 4.70
CA ILE A 17 -4.43 -18.36 4.47
C ILE A 17 -4.63 -17.43 3.27
N VAL A 18 -3.86 -16.34 3.18
CA VAL A 18 -3.95 -15.41 2.04
C VAL A 18 -3.54 -16.06 0.71
N SER A 19 -2.50 -16.90 0.74
CA SER A 19 -2.06 -17.68 -0.41
C SER A 19 -3.20 -18.54 -0.97
N ASP A 20 -3.90 -19.24 -0.09
CA ASP A 20 -5.00 -20.13 -0.45
C ASP A 20 -6.22 -19.33 -0.94
N LEU A 21 -6.62 -18.28 -0.21
CA LEU A 21 -7.76 -17.42 -0.56
C LEU A 21 -7.63 -16.79 -1.95
N LEU A 22 -6.43 -16.37 -2.33
CA LEU A 22 -6.18 -15.68 -3.60
C LEU A 22 -5.62 -16.60 -4.68
N ASN A 23 -5.36 -17.87 -4.35
CA ASN A 23 -4.64 -18.82 -5.19
C ASN A 23 -3.35 -18.19 -5.76
N VAL A 24 -2.55 -17.58 -4.87
CA VAL A 24 -1.27 -16.89 -5.14
C VAL A 24 -0.20 -17.58 -4.32
N SER A 25 0.93 -17.95 -4.92
CA SER A 25 2.02 -18.55 -4.14
C SER A 25 2.53 -17.61 -3.04
N VAL A 26 2.94 -18.19 -1.89
CA VAL A 26 3.63 -17.46 -0.81
C VAL A 26 4.86 -16.70 -1.33
N HIS A 27 5.58 -17.26 -2.30
CA HIS A 27 6.72 -16.59 -2.92
C HIS A 27 6.30 -15.29 -3.62
N THR A 28 5.20 -15.32 -4.38
CA THR A 28 4.63 -14.15 -5.05
C THR A 28 4.15 -13.09 -4.06
N LEU A 29 3.50 -13.48 -2.95
CA LEU A 29 3.10 -12.54 -1.90
C LEU A 29 4.31 -11.81 -1.29
N ARG A 30 5.39 -12.55 -1.02
CA ARG A 30 6.66 -11.98 -0.54
C ARG A 30 7.31 -11.09 -1.59
N MET A 31 7.20 -11.43 -2.87
CA MET A 31 7.69 -10.60 -3.95
C MET A 31 6.91 -9.28 -4.03
N TYR A 32 5.57 -9.28 -3.94
CA TYR A 32 4.79 -8.04 -3.88
C TYR A 32 5.17 -7.13 -2.72
N GLU A 33 5.47 -7.69 -1.55
CA GLU A 33 5.99 -6.92 -0.41
C GLU A 33 7.38 -6.32 -0.72
N ARG A 34 8.31 -7.13 -1.25
CA ARG A 34 9.67 -6.65 -1.58
C ARG A 34 9.67 -5.56 -2.65
N GLU A 35 8.79 -5.67 -3.63
CA GLU A 35 8.60 -4.69 -4.70
C GLU A 35 7.81 -3.45 -4.22
N GLY A 36 7.48 -3.36 -2.92
CA GLY A 36 6.82 -2.20 -2.34
C GLY A 36 5.37 -2.03 -2.77
N LEU A 37 4.74 -3.05 -3.35
CA LEU A 37 3.33 -2.99 -3.73
C LEU A 37 2.39 -3.09 -2.52
N ILE A 38 2.85 -3.75 -1.46
CA ILE A 38 2.10 -3.91 -0.20
C ILE A 38 3.02 -3.75 1.01
N ILE A 39 2.43 -3.41 2.17
CA ILE A 39 3.08 -3.36 3.48
C ILE A 39 2.40 -4.41 4.34
N THR A 40 3.17 -5.35 4.90
CA THR A 40 2.60 -6.39 5.76
C THR A 40 2.77 -6.03 7.24
N TYR A 41 1.80 -6.44 8.07
CA TYR A 41 2.01 -6.41 9.51
C TYR A 41 2.94 -7.55 9.91
N LYS A 42 4.01 -7.26 10.66
CA LYS A 42 4.94 -8.28 11.17
C LYS A 42 4.80 -8.37 12.67
N LYS A 43 4.47 -9.56 13.17
CA LYS A 43 4.54 -9.87 14.60
C LYS A 43 5.99 -9.75 15.08
N THR A 44 6.17 -9.62 16.39
CA THR A 44 7.49 -9.71 17.06
C THR A 44 8.23 -11.01 16.73
N SER A 45 7.50 -12.10 16.48
CA SER A 45 8.04 -13.38 16.05
C SER A 45 8.48 -13.42 14.57
N GLY A 46 8.31 -12.34 13.81
CA GLY A 46 8.60 -12.26 12.38
C GLY A 46 7.51 -12.81 11.44
N HIS A 47 6.43 -13.37 11.98
CA HIS A 47 5.30 -13.84 11.16
C HIS A 47 4.52 -12.68 10.57
N ARG A 48 4.19 -12.79 9.27
CA ARG A 48 3.37 -11.83 8.54
C ARG A 48 1.90 -12.09 8.79
N LEU A 49 1.17 -11.02 9.07
CA LEU A 49 -0.28 -11.01 9.08
C LEU A 49 -0.80 -10.00 8.06
N TYR A 50 -1.99 -10.30 7.58
CA TYR A 50 -2.70 -9.55 6.57
C TYR A 50 -4.09 -9.25 7.10
N SER A 51 -4.57 -8.04 6.84
CA SER A 51 -5.96 -7.66 7.09
C SER A 51 -6.84 -8.00 5.90
N GLN A 52 -8.16 -7.84 6.05
CA GLN A 52 -9.09 -8.00 4.94
C GLN A 52 -8.79 -6.99 3.82
N ASN A 53 -8.43 -5.74 4.17
CA ASN A 53 -8.02 -4.73 3.21
C ASN A 53 -6.72 -5.09 2.47
N ASP A 54 -5.78 -5.78 3.12
CA ASP A 54 -4.58 -6.30 2.44
C ASP A 54 -4.95 -7.36 1.40
N VAL A 55 -5.88 -8.27 1.74
CA VAL A 55 -6.37 -9.31 0.82
C VAL A 55 -7.05 -8.69 -0.40
N GLU A 56 -7.92 -7.68 -0.18
CA GLU A 56 -8.57 -6.93 -1.27
C GLU A 56 -7.52 -6.26 -2.18
N LYS A 57 -6.54 -5.55 -1.60
CA LYS A 57 -5.44 -4.91 -2.35
C LYS A 57 -4.62 -5.90 -3.18
N ILE A 58 -4.25 -7.05 -2.61
CA ILE A 58 -3.49 -8.09 -3.32
C ILE A 58 -4.33 -8.67 -4.47
N SER A 59 -5.63 -8.86 -4.27
CA SER A 59 -6.55 -9.30 -5.33
C SER A 59 -6.55 -8.31 -6.50
N CYS A 60 -6.60 -7.00 -6.22
CA CYS A 60 -6.53 -5.95 -7.23
C CYS A 60 -5.20 -5.98 -8.01
N ILE A 61 -4.07 -6.09 -7.30
CA ILE A 61 -2.74 -6.21 -7.91
C ILE A 61 -2.67 -7.44 -8.81
N ARG A 62 -3.14 -8.59 -8.33
CA ARG A 62 -3.18 -9.84 -9.10
C ARG A 62 -4.00 -9.69 -10.38
N ASN A 63 -5.20 -9.09 -10.28
CA ASN A 63 -6.07 -8.84 -11.42
C ASN A 63 -5.39 -7.91 -12.46
N ALA A 64 -4.75 -6.83 -12.00
CA ALA A 64 -4.01 -5.92 -12.87
C ALA A 64 -2.87 -6.63 -13.63
N ILE A 65 -2.15 -7.54 -12.96
CA ILE A 65 -1.05 -8.30 -13.57
C ILE A 65 -1.58 -9.38 -14.52
N LYS A 66 -2.54 -10.21 -14.07
CA LYS A 66 -2.99 -11.38 -14.83
C LYS A 66 -3.90 -11.03 -15.99
N GLU A 67 -4.89 -10.18 -15.75
CA GLU A 67 -5.93 -9.88 -16.74
C GLU A 67 -5.55 -8.68 -17.59
N LYS A 68 -5.06 -7.60 -16.96
CA LYS A 68 -4.71 -6.35 -17.66
C LYS A 68 -3.26 -6.30 -18.15
N LYS A 69 -2.46 -7.34 -17.89
CA LYS A 69 -1.04 -7.47 -18.29
C LYS A 69 -0.17 -6.29 -17.84
N VAL A 70 -0.52 -5.65 -16.72
CA VAL A 70 0.25 -4.57 -16.13
C VAL A 70 1.47 -5.16 -15.43
N SER A 71 2.66 -4.61 -15.69
CA SER A 71 3.89 -5.06 -15.03
C SER A 71 3.95 -4.57 -13.58
N ILE A 72 4.70 -5.29 -12.74
CA ILE A 72 4.97 -4.88 -11.35
C ILE A 72 5.60 -3.48 -11.30
N SER A 73 6.58 -3.21 -12.18
CA SER A 73 7.20 -1.88 -12.29
C SER A 73 6.20 -0.80 -12.66
N ALA A 74 5.22 -1.10 -13.54
CA ALA A 74 4.18 -0.14 -13.87
C ALA A 74 3.26 0.14 -12.67
N ILE A 75 2.89 -0.87 -11.87
CA ILE A 75 2.12 -0.66 -10.63
C ILE A 75 2.92 0.18 -9.62
N ARG A 76 4.21 -0.13 -9.45
CA ARG A 76 5.11 0.59 -8.54
C ARG A 76 5.26 2.06 -8.93
N MET A 77 5.50 2.34 -10.22
CA MET A 77 5.52 3.69 -10.79
C MET A 77 4.17 4.39 -10.60
N MET A 78 3.06 3.69 -10.83
CA MET A 78 1.73 4.24 -10.61
C MET A 78 1.53 4.69 -9.15
N TYR A 79 2.01 3.91 -8.18
CA TYR A 79 1.95 4.27 -6.76
C TYR A 79 2.92 5.38 -6.35
N SER A 80 4.08 5.55 -7.03
CA SER A 80 5.00 6.66 -6.76
C SER A 80 4.39 8.03 -7.10
N LEU A 81 3.47 8.06 -8.07
CA LEU A 81 2.77 9.26 -8.48
C LEU A 81 1.65 9.69 -7.52
N LEU A 82 1.39 8.93 -6.46
CA LEU A 82 0.41 9.33 -5.45
C LEU A 82 0.87 10.62 -4.74
N PRO A 83 0.06 11.68 -4.74
CA PRO A 83 0.47 12.99 -4.23
C PRO A 83 0.40 13.04 -2.69
N CYS A 84 1.32 12.32 -2.05
CA CYS A 84 1.39 12.20 -0.59
C CYS A 84 1.48 13.57 0.10
N TRP A 85 2.17 14.53 -0.51
CA TRP A 85 2.30 15.90 -0.01
C TRP A 85 0.96 16.64 0.07
N LYS A 86 0.04 16.38 -0.87
CA LYS A 86 -1.29 16.99 -0.86
C LYS A 86 -2.20 16.30 0.14
N ILE A 87 -2.11 14.97 0.22
CA ILE A 87 -2.92 14.15 1.15
C ILE A 87 -2.56 14.45 2.62
N LEU A 88 -1.28 14.63 2.91
CA LEU A 88 -0.77 14.84 4.27
C LEU A 88 -0.58 16.32 4.62
N GLY A 89 -0.67 17.24 3.65
CA GLY A 89 -0.48 18.67 3.86
C GLY A 89 0.98 19.05 4.15
N CYS A 90 1.95 18.43 3.45
CA CYS A 90 3.36 18.80 3.61
C CYS A 90 3.61 20.24 3.14
N SER A 91 4.42 20.98 3.88
CA SER A 91 4.91 22.28 3.42
C SER A 91 5.85 22.15 2.22
N GLU A 92 6.07 23.26 1.51
CA GLU A 92 6.98 23.27 0.37
C GLU A 92 8.42 22.93 0.76
N GLU A 93 8.87 23.44 1.90
CA GLU A 93 10.23 23.20 2.39
C GLU A 93 10.45 21.73 2.78
N GLU A 94 9.48 21.11 3.46
CA GLU A 94 9.55 19.69 3.80
C GLU A 94 9.55 18.78 2.57
N ARG A 95 8.69 19.06 1.57
CA ARG A 95 8.59 18.19 0.38
C ARG A 95 9.80 18.31 -0.53
N LYS A 96 10.43 19.49 -0.64
CA LYS A 96 11.68 19.67 -1.40
C LYS A 96 12.80 18.75 -0.91
N GLN A 97 12.86 18.50 0.40
CA GLN A 97 13.86 17.62 1.00
C GLN A 97 13.43 16.15 1.07
N CYS A 98 12.20 15.82 0.69
CA CYS A 98 11.66 14.47 0.80
C CYS A 98 12.08 13.58 -0.38
N LYS A 99 12.72 12.45 -0.10
CA LYS A 99 13.11 11.47 -1.14
C LYS A 99 11.91 10.97 -1.95
N ALA A 100 10.76 10.74 -1.31
CA ALA A 100 9.56 10.28 -2.00
C ALA A 100 9.00 11.31 -2.98
N TYR A 101 9.09 12.60 -2.65
CA TYR A 101 8.60 13.67 -3.52
C TYR A 101 9.46 13.81 -4.78
N ASN A 102 10.77 13.59 -4.64
CA ASN A 102 11.75 13.76 -5.72
C ASN A 102 12.04 12.46 -6.48
N ASN A 103 11.43 11.33 -6.12
CA ASN A 103 11.64 10.03 -6.75
C ASN A 103 10.35 9.56 -7.44
N TYR A 104 10.48 9.05 -8.66
CA TYR A 104 9.35 8.56 -9.45
C TYR A 104 9.31 7.03 -9.55
N ASP A 105 10.32 6.32 -9.08
CA ASP A 105 10.41 4.87 -9.23
C ASP A 105 9.67 4.13 -8.13
N ASN A 106 9.55 4.73 -6.94
CA ASN A 106 9.08 4.03 -5.75
C ASN A 106 8.01 4.81 -4.97
N PRO A 107 6.99 4.12 -4.42
CA PRO A 107 6.00 4.73 -3.55
C PRO A 107 6.62 5.34 -2.29
N CYS A 108 5.98 6.37 -1.73
CA CYS A 108 6.48 7.04 -0.54
C CYS A 108 6.74 6.11 0.65
N TRP A 109 5.93 5.06 0.82
CA TRP A 109 6.05 4.10 1.93
C TRP A 109 7.22 3.11 1.79
N THR A 110 8.03 3.23 0.75
CA THR A 110 9.24 2.40 0.54
C THR A 110 10.52 3.14 0.88
N VAL A 111 10.44 4.45 1.17
CA VAL A 111 11.60 5.26 1.53
C VAL A 111 11.55 5.66 3.00
N ILE A 112 12.71 5.91 3.58
CA ILE A 112 12.79 6.46 4.93
C ILE A 112 12.60 7.97 4.86
N HIS A 113 11.71 8.49 5.68
CA HIS A 113 11.42 9.92 5.80
C HIS A 113 12.19 10.53 6.97
N TYR A 114 12.81 11.69 6.76
CA TYR A 114 13.53 12.43 7.79
C TYR A 114 13.10 13.90 7.76
N ASN A 115 13.07 14.55 8.94
CA ASN A 115 12.84 15.99 9.09
C ASN A 115 11.55 16.49 8.40
N ASN A 116 10.48 15.71 8.44
CA ASN A 116 9.16 16.09 7.92
C ASN A 116 8.04 15.38 8.69
N ILE A 117 6.78 15.76 8.41
CA ILE A 117 5.58 15.17 9.01
C ILE A 117 5.43 13.64 8.86
N CYS A 118 6.19 12.98 7.99
CA CYS A 118 6.15 11.53 7.78
C CYS A 118 7.20 10.75 8.57
N ALA A 119 8.20 11.40 9.17
CA ALA A 119 9.37 10.74 9.75
C ALA A 119 9.05 9.68 10.84
N ASN A 120 7.99 9.89 11.61
CA ASN A 120 7.59 9.01 12.71
C ASN A 120 6.22 8.33 12.48
N LYS A 121 5.74 8.27 11.23
CA LYS A 121 4.45 7.67 10.91
C LYS A 121 4.61 6.23 10.44
N ASP A 122 3.72 5.35 10.89
CA ASP A 122 3.57 4.04 10.27
C ASP A 122 2.88 4.20 8.91
N CYS A 123 3.60 3.90 7.83
CA CYS A 123 3.05 3.97 6.48
C CYS A 123 1.89 2.99 6.26
N ARG A 124 1.77 1.91 7.04
CA ARG A 124 0.64 0.98 6.95
C ARG A 124 -0.67 1.63 7.38
N GLU A 125 -0.61 2.54 8.35
CA GLU A 125 -1.77 3.29 8.86
C GLU A 125 -1.92 4.66 8.18
N CYS A 126 -0.98 5.02 7.29
CA CYS A 126 -0.99 6.30 6.61
C CYS A 126 -2.14 6.39 5.58
N PRO A 127 -2.89 7.51 5.53
CA PRO A 127 -3.96 7.72 4.55
C PRO A 127 -3.52 7.55 3.08
N VAL A 128 -2.25 7.80 2.78
CA VAL A 128 -1.70 7.63 1.43
C VAL A 128 -1.73 6.16 1.00
N TYR A 129 -1.42 5.24 1.91
CA TYR A 129 -1.42 3.80 1.67
C TYR A 129 -2.81 3.16 1.92
N ALA A 130 -3.49 3.57 2.99
CA ALA A 130 -4.77 3.00 3.41
C ALA A 130 -5.89 3.25 2.39
N LYS A 131 -5.91 4.43 1.73
CA LYS A 131 -6.89 4.75 0.68
C LYS A 131 -6.76 3.88 -0.58
N GLN A 132 -5.70 3.09 -0.71
CA GLN A 132 -5.51 2.13 -1.80
C GLN A 132 -6.03 0.72 -1.48
N ALA A 133 -6.80 0.54 -0.40
CA ALA A 133 -7.31 -0.78 0.01
C ALA A 133 -8.25 -1.43 -1.01
N SER A 134 -9.05 -0.64 -1.73
CA SER A 134 -9.93 -1.11 -2.79
C SER A 134 -9.25 -1.00 -4.16
N CYS A 135 -9.79 -1.69 -5.16
CA CYS A 135 -9.32 -1.62 -6.56
C CYS A 135 -9.58 -0.26 -7.23
N ASN A 136 -9.72 0.81 -6.45
CA ASN A 136 -9.91 2.16 -6.94
C ASN A 136 -8.77 2.51 -7.88
N SER A 137 -9.11 3.16 -8.99
CA SER A 137 -8.07 3.58 -9.90
C SER A 137 -7.35 4.79 -9.29
N ILE A 138 -6.06 4.94 -9.61
CA ILE A 138 -5.34 6.19 -9.30
C ILE A 138 -6.05 7.40 -9.89
N LYS A 139 -6.81 7.23 -10.98
CA LYS A 139 -7.65 8.30 -11.53
C LYS A 139 -8.69 8.78 -10.51
N ASP A 140 -9.20 7.92 -9.63
CA ASP A 140 -10.19 8.31 -8.63
C ASP A 140 -9.53 9.14 -7.51
N VAL A 141 -8.32 8.75 -7.11
CA VAL A 141 -7.48 9.58 -6.21
C VAL A 141 -7.22 10.95 -6.84
N ILE A 142 -6.86 10.99 -8.13
CA ILE A 142 -6.62 12.25 -8.83
C ILE A 142 -7.90 13.10 -8.89
N LYS A 143 -9.05 12.51 -9.25
CA LYS A 143 -10.34 13.20 -9.29
C LYS A 143 -10.69 13.85 -7.97
N ASP A 144 -10.48 13.15 -6.85
CA ASP A 144 -10.78 13.68 -5.52
C ASP A 144 -9.87 14.84 -5.12
N LEU A 145 -8.69 14.93 -5.73
CA LEU A 145 -7.73 16.00 -5.47
C LEU A 145 -7.86 17.18 -6.44
N THR A 146 -8.64 17.05 -7.50
CA THR A 146 -8.91 18.13 -8.47
C THR A 146 -10.24 18.85 -8.22
N LYS A 147 -11.03 18.37 -7.26
CA LYS A 147 -12.17 19.09 -6.70
C LYS A 147 -11.69 20.13 -5.69
#